data_AF-A0AAW0WG86-F1
#
_entry.id   AF-A0AAW0WG86-F1
#
_cell.length_a   1.000
_cell.length_b   1.000
_cell.length_c   1.000
_cell.angle_alpha   90.00
_cell.angle_beta   90.00
_cell.angle_gamma   90.00
#
_symmetry.space_group_name_H-M   'P 1'
#
loop_
_entity.id
_entity.type
_entity.pdbx_description
1 polymer ?
#
loop_
_entity_poly.entity_id
_entity_poly.type
_entity_poly.pdbx_seq_one_letter_code
_entity_poly.pdbx_strand_id
1 'polypeptide(L)'
;RPASVVIRPPTEPLVEGSQTRLECVAAGAYPSAVIVWEKTLAGRSTVLKATSLRLGEVTSSWLTLVPEAEDHGATLTCRAHNPNIPVHAATTSTALQITFAPRVTLRLGYNLQTRPVTEGEDVYFECEVASNPPPHAITWYKDVSTGTSRLGGDAQPQRWCVGLQQQPGAADGETDLSWQLHLRRHQHTGHHHQ
;
A
#
# COMPACT_ATOMS: atom_id res chain seq x y z
N ARG A 1 -6.36 -31.47 -15.01
CA ARG A 1 -6.37 -30.00 -14.79
C ARG A 1 -7.77 -29.59 -14.36
N PRO A 2 -7.95 -28.77 -13.32
CA PRO A 2 -9.27 -28.23 -12.97
C PRO A 2 -9.89 -27.47 -14.14
N ALA A 3 -11.20 -27.61 -14.33
CA ALA A 3 -11.93 -26.95 -15.41
C ALA A 3 -11.99 -25.42 -15.21
N SER A 4 -12.13 -24.97 -13.96
CA SER A 4 -12.15 -23.55 -13.61
C SER A 4 -11.40 -23.27 -12.32
N VAL A 5 -10.83 -22.06 -12.22
CA VAL A 5 -10.20 -21.51 -11.02
C VAL A 5 -10.52 -20.03 -10.97
N VAL A 6 -11.16 -19.57 -9.90
CA VAL A 6 -11.64 -18.18 -9.77
C VAL A 6 -11.33 -17.67 -8.37
N ILE A 7 -10.69 -16.49 -8.30
CA ILE A 7 -10.60 -15.72 -7.06
C ILE A 7 -11.89 -14.90 -6.93
N ARG A 8 -12.61 -15.05 -5.83
CA ARG A 8 -13.79 -14.25 -5.54
C ARG A 8 -13.38 -12.83 -5.13
N PRO A 9 -14.11 -11.79 -5.56
CA PRO A 9 -13.91 -10.44 -5.03
C PRO A 9 -14.00 -10.45 -3.50
N PRO A 10 -13.15 -9.67 -2.80
CA PRO A 10 -13.27 -9.53 -1.37
C PRO A 10 -14.60 -8.83 -1.01
N THR A 11 -15.16 -9.18 0.16
CA THR A 11 -16.39 -8.54 0.66
C THR A 11 -16.14 -7.10 1.09
N GLU A 12 -14.94 -6.82 1.60
CA GLU A 12 -14.51 -5.50 2.06
C GLU A 12 -13.26 -5.06 1.28
N PRO A 13 -13.03 -3.74 1.10
CA PRO A 13 -11.78 -3.25 0.55
C PRO A 13 -10.57 -3.75 1.35
N LEU A 14 -9.46 -3.98 0.65
CA LEU A 14 -8.22 -4.39 1.31
C LEU A 14 -7.55 -3.16 1.91
N VAL A 15 -7.64 -2.98 3.23
CA VAL A 15 -7.06 -1.83 3.94
C VAL A 15 -5.79 -2.27 4.66
N GLU A 16 -4.76 -1.43 4.64
CA GLU A 16 -3.52 -1.64 5.38
C GLU A 16 -3.80 -1.98 6.85
N GLY A 17 -3.12 -3.01 7.35
CA GLY A 17 -3.23 -3.49 8.73
C GLY A 17 -4.57 -4.17 9.08
N SER A 18 -5.57 -4.13 8.20
CA SER A 18 -6.89 -4.69 8.43
C SER A 18 -6.97 -6.12 7.88
N GLN A 19 -7.10 -7.09 8.79
CA GLN A 19 -7.16 -8.50 8.42
C GLN A 19 -8.39 -8.80 7.56
N THR A 20 -8.16 -9.32 6.35
CA THR A 20 -9.21 -9.67 5.39
C THR A 20 -9.07 -11.12 4.91
N ARG A 21 -10.18 -11.75 4.52
CA ARG A 21 -10.22 -13.12 3.99
C ARG A 21 -10.54 -13.11 2.50
N LEU A 22 -9.69 -13.75 1.71
CA LEU A 22 -9.88 -13.95 0.27
C LEU A 22 -10.26 -15.40 -0.01
N GLU A 23 -11.11 -15.63 -1.00
CA GLU A 23 -11.53 -16.97 -1.42
C GLU A 23 -11.10 -17.25 -2.86
N CYS A 24 -10.61 -18.47 -3.08
CA CYS A 24 -10.43 -19.03 -4.42
C CYS A 24 -11.17 -20.36 -4.51
N VAL A 25 -11.88 -20.55 -5.62
CA VAL A 25 -12.66 -21.76 -5.90
C VAL A 25 -12.14 -22.42 -7.17
N ALA A 26 -11.80 -23.70 -7.07
CA ALA A 26 -11.46 -24.55 -8.21
C ALA A 26 -12.52 -25.65 -8.39
N ALA A 27 -12.96 -25.90 -9.62
CA ALA A 27 -13.97 -26.91 -9.93
C ALA A 27 -13.58 -27.81 -11.11
N GLY A 28 -14.19 -28.99 -11.19
CA GLY A 28 -14.00 -29.95 -12.28
C GLY A 28 -12.66 -30.68 -12.23
N ALA A 29 -12.22 -31.08 -11.03
CA ALA A 29 -11.04 -31.92 -10.85
C ALA A 29 -11.39 -33.15 -10.00
N TYR A 30 -11.04 -34.33 -10.50
CA TYR A 30 -11.14 -35.58 -9.75
C TYR A 30 -9.79 -36.34 -9.72
N PRO A 31 -9.22 -36.67 -8.55
CA PRO A 31 -9.62 -36.20 -7.22
C PRO A 31 -9.60 -34.68 -7.08
N SER A 32 -10.28 -34.16 -6.05
CA SER A 32 -10.34 -32.72 -5.72
C SER A 32 -8.98 -32.02 -5.82
N ALA A 33 -8.99 -30.84 -6.41
CA ALA A 33 -7.78 -30.08 -6.69
C ALA A 33 -7.05 -29.66 -5.40
N VAL A 34 -5.74 -29.49 -5.50
CA VAL A 34 -4.92 -28.82 -4.49
C VAL A 34 -4.76 -27.36 -4.93
N ILE A 35 -5.14 -26.42 -4.05
CA ILE A 35 -4.98 -24.98 -4.28
C ILE A 35 -3.73 -24.47 -3.55
N VAL A 36 -2.93 -23.67 -4.24
CA VAL A 36 -1.74 -22.97 -3.75
C VAL A 36 -1.92 -21.47 -4.02
N TRP A 37 -1.68 -20.65 -3.00
CA TRP A 37 -1.67 -19.20 -3.13
C TRP A 37 -0.24 -18.68 -3.21
N GLU A 38 0.01 -17.81 -4.17
CA GLU A 38 1.32 -17.17 -4.38
C GLU A 38 1.13 -15.65 -4.52
N LYS A 39 1.90 -14.87 -3.75
CA LYS A 39 1.99 -13.41 -3.90
C LYS A 39 3.33 -13.07 -4.54
N THR A 40 3.26 -12.35 -5.67
CA THR A 40 4.44 -11.90 -6.42
C THR A 40 4.53 -10.38 -6.41
N LEU A 41 5.66 -9.85 -5.94
CA LEU A 41 5.96 -8.42 -5.93
C LEU A 41 7.42 -8.22 -6.35
N ALA A 42 7.68 -7.30 -7.29
CA ALA A 42 9.03 -6.97 -7.77
C ALA A 42 9.86 -8.22 -8.17
N GLY A 43 9.24 -9.21 -8.82
CA GLY A 43 9.89 -10.46 -9.23
C GLY A 43 10.09 -11.50 -8.11
N ARG A 44 9.77 -11.18 -6.85
CA ARG A 44 9.82 -12.12 -5.73
C ARG A 44 8.46 -12.77 -5.50
N SER A 45 8.38 -14.10 -5.66
CA SER A 45 7.18 -14.89 -5.35
C SER A 45 7.26 -15.51 -3.96
N THR A 46 6.15 -15.48 -3.22
CA THR A 46 6.01 -16.05 -1.88
C THR A 46 4.75 -16.90 -1.80
N VAL A 47 4.89 -18.15 -1.35
CA VAL A 47 3.74 -19.04 -1.11
C VAL A 47 3.07 -18.65 0.20
N LEU A 48 1.75 -18.47 0.17
CA LEU A 48 0.96 -18.06 1.31
C LEU A 48 0.23 -19.24 1.95
N LYS A 49 0.11 -19.20 3.28
CA LYS A 49 -0.64 -20.19 4.04
C LYS A 49 -2.14 -19.92 3.89
N ALA A 50 -2.89 -20.96 3.54
CA ALA A 50 -4.33 -20.90 3.38
C ALA A 50 -4.98 -22.17 3.91
N THR A 51 -6.27 -22.08 4.23
CA THR A 51 -7.09 -23.24 4.62
C THR A 51 -7.93 -23.66 3.44
N SER A 52 -8.05 -24.95 3.15
CA SER A 52 -8.83 -25.44 2.01
C SER A 52 -9.85 -26.49 2.42
N LEU A 53 -11.02 -26.44 1.82
CA LEU A 53 -12.10 -27.43 1.94
C LEU A 53 -12.32 -28.09 0.59
N ARG A 54 -12.35 -29.43 0.58
CA ARG A 54 -12.52 -30.25 -0.62
C ARG A 54 -13.87 -30.95 -0.55
N LEU A 55 -14.72 -30.71 -1.54
CA LEU A 55 -16.07 -31.27 -1.63
C LEU A 55 -16.29 -31.82 -3.05
N GLY A 56 -16.15 -33.14 -3.20
CA GLY A 56 -16.27 -33.81 -4.50
C GLY A 56 -15.23 -33.29 -5.50
N GLU A 57 -15.70 -32.69 -6.60
CA GLU A 57 -14.84 -32.10 -7.64
C GLU A 57 -14.55 -30.61 -7.44
N VAL A 58 -15.04 -30.03 -6.34
CA VAL A 58 -14.88 -28.62 -6.00
C VAL A 58 -13.92 -28.49 -4.82
N THR A 59 -13.05 -27.50 -4.87
CA THR A 59 -12.16 -27.12 -3.76
C THR A 59 -12.25 -25.62 -3.56
N SER A 60 -12.60 -25.22 -2.34
CA SER A 60 -12.54 -23.81 -1.91
C SER A 60 -11.34 -23.62 -1.00
N SER A 61 -10.64 -22.50 -1.17
CA SER A 61 -9.48 -22.14 -0.37
C SER A 61 -9.61 -20.71 0.13
N TRP A 62 -9.36 -20.51 1.43
CA TRP A 62 -9.42 -19.22 2.08
C TRP A 62 -8.03 -18.78 2.55
N LEU A 63 -7.59 -17.65 2.02
CA LEU A 63 -6.37 -16.97 2.40
C LEU A 63 -6.72 -15.85 3.38
N THR A 64 -6.07 -15.85 4.54
CA THR A 64 -6.15 -14.74 5.49
C THR A 64 -4.95 -13.84 5.28
N LEU A 65 -5.18 -12.58 4.96
CA LEU A 65 -4.15 -11.60 4.65
C LEU A 65 -4.30 -10.39 5.58
N VAL A 66 -3.17 -9.88 6.08
CA VAL A 66 -3.08 -8.56 6.69
C VAL A 66 -2.30 -7.71 5.68
N PRO A 67 -2.95 -6.86 4.88
CA PRO A 67 -2.28 -6.12 3.82
C PRO A 67 -1.30 -5.08 4.36
N GLU A 68 -0.22 -4.87 3.64
CA GLU A 68 0.75 -3.78 3.85
C GLU A 68 0.67 -2.80 2.66
N ALA A 69 1.04 -1.53 2.84
CA ALA A 69 1.05 -0.55 1.75
C ALA A 69 1.92 -1.02 0.55
N GLU A 70 3.02 -1.71 0.84
CA GLU A 70 3.97 -2.26 -0.13
C GLU A 70 3.36 -3.38 -0.98
N ASP A 71 2.28 -4.02 -0.51
CA ASP A 71 1.55 -5.03 -1.28
C ASP A 71 0.66 -4.43 -2.37
N HIS A 72 0.46 -3.11 -2.40
CA HIS A 72 -0.30 -2.45 -3.45
C HIS A 72 0.32 -2.72 -4.83
N GLY A 73 -0.48 -3.25 -5.76
CA GLY A 73 -0.03 -3.66 -7.08
C GLY A 73 0.67 -5.03 -7.13
N ALA A 74 0.86 -5.71 -6.00
CA ALA A 74 1.35 -7.08 -6.00
C ALA A 74 0.35 -8.03 -6.69
N THR A 75 0.87 -9.02 -7.41
CA THR A 75 0.04 -10.03 -8.09
C THR A 75 -0.25 -11.18 -7.15
N LEU A 76 -1.51 -11.34 -6.76
CA LEU A 76 -1.99 -12.50 -6.04
C LEU A 76 -2.46 -13.57 -7.03
N THR A 77 -1.89 -14.75 -6.92
CA THR A 77 -2.13 -15.88 -7.82
C THR A 77 -2.71 -17.06 -7.06
N CYS A 78 -3.84 -17.58 -7.54
CA CYS A 78 -4.40 -18.85 -7.09
C CYS A 78 -4.12 -19.91 -8.16
N ARG A 79 -3.32 -20.91 -7.79
CA ARG A 79 -2.94 -22.03 -8.66
C ARG A 79 -3.58 -23.30 -8.14
N ALA A 80 -4.38 -23.96 -8.97
CA ALA A 80 -5.02 -25.23 -8.63
C ALA A 80 -4.54 -26.35 -9.55
N HIS A 81 -4.17 -27.50 -8.98
CA HIS A 81 -3.75 -28.67 -9.75
C HIS A 81 -4.43 -29.94 -9.26
N ASN A 82 -4.61 -30.91 -10.17
CA ASN A 82 -5.05 -32.24 -9.80
C ASN A 82 -3.85 -32.99 -9.20
N PRO A 83 -3.96 -33.62 -8.02
CA PRO A 83 -2.83 -34.31 -7.37
C PRO A 83 -2.24 -35.45 -8.23
N ASN A 84 -3.03 -36.08 -9.08
CA ASN A 84 -2.55 -37.13 -10.00
C ASN A 84 -1.86 -36.56 -11.24
N ILE A 85 -2.06 -35.28 -11.55
CA ILE A 85 -1.50 -34.62 -12.74
C ILE A 85 -0.99 -33.21 -12.39
N PRO A 86 0.07 -33.07 -11.57
CA PRO A 86 0.51 -31.78 -11.02
C PRO A 86 1.02 -30.79 -12.06
N VAL A 87 1.54 -31.30 -13.19
CA VAL A 87 2.09 -30.50 -14.30
C VAL A 87 1.00 -29.64 -14.95
N HIS A 88 -0.25 -30.10 -14.94
CA HIS A 88 -1.36 -29.39 -15.55
C HIS A 88 -2.20 -28.66 -14.50
N ALA A 89 -1.69 -27.51 -14.08
CA ALA A 89 -2.38 -26.58 -13.19
C ALA A 89 -3.24 -25.58 -14.00
N ALA A 90 -4.35 -25.17 -13.39
CA ALA A 90 -5.10 -23.99 -13.81
C ALA A 90 -4.78 -22.86 -12.83
N THR A 91 -4.67 -21.63 -13.35
CA THR A 91 -4.21 -20.48 -12.57
C THR A 91 -5.08 -19.28 -12.89
N THR A 92 -5.37 -18.49 -11.86
CA THR A 92 -5.98 -17.16 -12.01
C THR A 92 -5.22 -16.18 -11.12
N SER A 93 -5.12 -14.93 -11.56
CA SER A 93 -4.33 -13.91 -10.89
C SER A 93 -5.08 -12.58 -10.84
N THR A 94 -4.87 -11.82 -9.79
CA THR A 94 -5.42 -10.47 -9.61
C THR A 94 -4.39 -9.55 -8.98
N ALA A 95 -4.41 -8.27 -9.33
CA ALA A 95 -3.58 -7.26 -8.68
C ALA A 95 -4.23 -6.81 -7.38
N LEU A 96 -3.47 -6.80 -6.29
CA LEU A 96 -3.94 -6.33 -5.00
C LEU A 96 -4.12 -4.81 -5.02
N GLN A 97 -5.33 -4.36 -4.71
CA GLN A 97 -5.65 -2.94 -4.54
C GLN A 97 -5.73 -2.65 -3.04
N ILE A 98 -4.58 -2.28 -2.46
CA ILE A 98 -4.49 -2.01 -1.01
C ILE A 98 -4.70 -0.53 -0.77
N THR A 99 -5.63 -0.17 0.11
CA THR A 99 -5.89 1.20 0.56
C THR A 99 -5.04 1.51 1.79
N PHE A 100 -4.29 2.60 1.75
CA PHE A 100 -3.34 2.99 2.79
C PHE A 100 -3.16 4.50 2.88
N ALA A 101 -2.74 4.94 4.07
CA ALA A 101 -2.53 6.35 4.38
C ALA A 101 -1.44 6.98 3.50
N PRO A 102 -1.55 8.27 3.14
CA PRO A 102 -0.45 8.97 2.50
C PRO A 102 0.83 8.99 3.34
N ARG A 103 1.93 8.51 2.76
CA ARG A 103 3.27 8.58 3.31
C ARG A 103 4.08 9.60 2.50
N VAL A 104 4.62 10.61 3.19
CA VAL A 104 5.29 11.75 2.56
C VAL A 104 6.79 11.65 2.77
N THR A 105 7.56 11.71 1.69
CA THR A 105 9.02 11.78 1.71
C THR A 105 9.46 13.12 1.11
N LEU A 106 10.30 13.84 1.86
CA LEU A 106 10.92 15.09 1.41
C LEU A 106 12.36 14.84 1.00
N ARG A 107 12.73 15.35 -0.17
CA ARG A 107 14.10 15.30 -0.67
C ARG A 107 14.55 16.70 -1.06
N LEU A 108 15.79 17.04 -0.73
CA LEU A 108 16.41 18.24 -1.29
C LEU A 108 16.48 18.04 -2.81
N GLY A 109 16.31 19.11 -3.59
CA GLY A 109 16.42 19.03 -5.04
C GLY A 109 17.70 18.33 -5.50
N TYR A 110 17.62 17.50 -6.55
CA TYR A 110 18.74 16.64 -6.98
C TYR A 110 20.11 17.36 -7.05
N ASN A 111 20.14 18.59 -7.58
CA ASN A 111 21.36 19.39 -7.73
C ASN A 111 21.95 19.93 -6.41
N LEU A 112 21.20 19.84 -5.32
CA LEU A 112 21.58 20.34 -4.00
C LEU A 112 22.00 19.21 -3.05
N GLN A 113 21.66 17.95 -3.35
CA GLN A 113 22.04 16.79 -2.52
C GLN A 113 23.55 16.50 -2.53
N THR A 114 24.26 16.96 -3.56
CA THR A 114 25.68 16.62 -3.80
C THR A 114 26.65 17.62 -3.19
N ARG A 115 26.17 18.70 -2.58
CA ARG A 115 27.02 19.76 -2.01
C ARG A 115 26.41 20.39 -0.76
N PRO A 116 27.23 20.95 0.13
CA PRO A 116 26.74 21.84 1.18
C PRO A 116 26.00 23.04 0.58
N VAL A 117 24.87 23.39 1.19
CA VAL A 117 24.12 24.61 0.88
C VAL A 117 24.75 25.77 1.65
N THR A 118 24.98 26.89 0.95
CA THR A 118 25.58 28.09 1.53
C THR A 118 24.49 29.13 1.84
N GLU A 119 24.75 29.98 2.84
CA GLU A 119 23.87 31.10 3.14
C GLU A 119 23.72 32.03 1.92
N GLY A 120 22.49 32.44 1.64
CA GLY A 120 22.15 33.24 0.45
C GLY A 120 21.82 32.41 -0.80
N GLU A 121 21.92 31.08 -0.74
CA GLU A 121 21.53 30.20 -1.86
C GLU A 121 20.06 29.76 -1.79
N ASP A 122 19.47 29.68 -2.97
CA ASP A 122 18.12 29.16 -3.19
C ASP A 122 18.10 27.62 -3.14
N VAL A 123 17.16 27.04 -2.37
CA VAL A 123 16.98 25.59 -2.25
C VAL A 123 15.55 25.16 -2.45
N TYR A 124 15.35 24.13 -3.26
CA TYR A 124 14.05 23.53 -3.48
C TYR A 124 13.99 22.13 -2.87
N PHE A 125 12.77 21.69 -2.57
CA PHE A 125 12.49 20.34 -2.12
C PHE A 125 11.53 19.66 -3.09
N GLU A 126 11.76 18.38 -3.30
CA GLU A 126 10.87 17.47 -4.00
C GLU A 126 10.04 16.71 -2.94
N CYS A 127 8.73 16.61 -3.19
CA CYS A 127 7.80 15.88 -2.34
C CYS A 127 7.31 14.65 -3.08
N GLU A 128 7.65 13.49 -2.54
CA GLU A 128 7.12 12.21 -3.00
C GLU A 128 6.01 11.79 -2.03
N VAL A 129 4.79 11.60 -2.55
CA VAL A 129 3.65 11.11 -1.78
C VAL A 129 3.29 9.72 -2.29
N ALA A 130 3.42 8.71 -1.44
CA ALA A 130 2.91 7.37 -1.69
C ALA A 130 1.55 7.23 -0.97
N SER A 131 0.47 7.03 -1.71
CA SER A 131 -0.87 6.82 -1.13
C SER A 131 -1.75 6.01 -2.06
N ASN A 132 -2.74 5.32 -1.50
CA ASN A 132 -3.87 4.81 -2.25
C ASN A 132 -5.15 4.97 -1.42
N PRO A 133 -6.15 5.76 -1.87
CA PRO A 133 -6.19 6.49 -3.14
C PRO A 133 -5.18 7.66 -3.23
N PRO A 134 -4.95 8.22 -4.43
CA PRO A 134 -4.15 9.44 -4.61
C PRO A 134 -4.69 10.60 -3.77
N PRO A 135 -3.83 11.52 -3.29
CA PRO A 135 -4.28 12.64 -2.46
C PRO A 135 -5.02 13.68 -3.32
N HIS A 136 -6.08 14.27 -2.77
CA HIS A 136 -6.84 15.31 -3.49
C HIS A 136 -6.12 16.67 -3.56
N ALA A 137 -5.28 17.00 -2.57
CA ALA A 137 -4.53 18.25 -2.53
C ALA A 137 -3.28 18.08 -1.66
N ILE A 138 -2.16 18.67 -2.06
CA ILE A 138 -0.91 18.71 -1.28
C ILE A 138 -0.69 20.15 -0.78
N THR A 139 -0.49 20.33 0.52
CA THR A 139 -0.22 21.65 1.13
C THR A 139 1.15 21.65 1.81
N TRP A 140 1.84 22.79 1.73
CA TRP A 140 3.16 22.98 2.31
C TRP A 140 3.08 23.85 3.57
N TYR A 141 3.78 23.45 4.62
CA TYR A 141 3.89 24.24 5.85
C TYR A 141 5.35 24.39 6.25
N LYS A 142 5.68 25.56 6.78
CA LYS A 142 6.97 25.84 7.39
C LYS A 142 6.75 26.04 8.88
N ASP A 143 7.46 25.26 9.70
CA ASP A 143 7.51 25.54 11.14
C ASP A 143 8.45 26.74 11.35
N VAL A 144 7.89 27.83 11.87
CA VAL A 144 8.65 29.01 12.27
C VAL A 144 8.71 28.96 13.79
N SER A 145 9.81 29.42 14.41
CA SER A 145 10.03 29.34 15.86
C SER A 145 8.91 29.91 16.74
N THR A 146 7.97 30.66 16.16
CA THR A 146 6.79 31.25 16.80
C THR A 146 5.44 30.64 16.36
N GLY A 147 5.41 29.64 15.46
CA GLY A 147 4.20 28.96 15.00
C GLY A 147 4.32 28.33 13.60
N THR A 148 3.37 27.46 13.25
CA THR A 148 3.28 26.84 11.92
C THR A 148 2.49 27.72 10.97
N SER A 149 3.09 28.11 9.84
CA SER A 149 2.45 28.96 8.82
C SER A 149 2.17 28.19 7.53
N ARG A 150 0.94 28.29 7.03
CA ARG A 150 0.55 27.76 5.70
C ARG A 150 1.18 28.60 4.61
N LEU A 151 1.86 27.96 3.68
CA LEU A 151 2.49 28.67 2.55
C LEU A 151 1.46 28.78 1.41
N GLY A 152 1.03 30.01 1.11
CA GLY A 152 0.18 30.31 -0.05
C GLY A 152 0.94 30.12 -1.36
N GLY A 153 0.26 29.58 -2.37
CA GLY A 153 0.83 29.32 -3.70
C GLY A 153 1.00 30.60 -4.51
N ASP A 154 2.23 31.06 -4.64
CA ASP A 154 2.99 31.30 -5.88
C ASP A 154 4.43 31.65 -5.45
N ALA A 155 5.43 31.41 -6.31
CA ALA A 155 6.87 31.67 -6.11
C ALA A 155 7.71 30.68 -5.25
N GLN A 156 8.55 29.90 -5.97
CA GLN A 156 10.02 29.75 -5.83
C GLN A 156 10.68 29.48 -4.44
N PRO A 157 11.92 28.94 -4.43
CA PRO A 157 12.23 27.69 -3.75
C PRO A 157 12.79 27.89 -2.35
N GLN A 158 12.05 27.51 -1.30
CA GLN A 158 12.57 27.35 0.08
C GLN A 158 11.51 26.70 1.00
N ARG A 159 10.93 25.53 0.70
CA ARG A 159 9.71 25.11 1.44
C ARG A 159 9.64 23.61 1.75
N TRP A 160 9.28 23.31 3.01
CA TRP A 160 9.17 21.97 3.63
C TRP A 160 7.72 21.42 3.49
N CYS A 161 7.55 20.10 3.33
CA CYS A 161 6.24 19.45 3.36
C CYS A 161 5.82 19.11 4.78
N VAL A 162 4.56 19.39 5.09
CA VAL A 162 3.88 18.83 6.26
C VAL A 162 2.45 18.52 5.87
N GLY A 163 1.97 17.33 6.23
CA GLY A 163 0.56 17.04 6.48
C GLY A 163 -0.42 17.14 5.30
N LEU A 164 -0.95 15.99 4.89
CA LEU A 164 -2.21 15.89 4.18
C LEU A 164 -3.34 15.79 5.20
N GLN A 165 -4.39 16.61 5.05
CA GLN A 165 -5.60 16.54 5.88
C GLN A 165 -6.82 16.31 4.99
N GLN A 166 -7.61 15.30 5.33
CA GLN A 166 -8.86 14.95 4.68
C GLN A 166 -10.00 15.86 5.22
N GLN A 167 -10.89 16.33 4.34
CA GLN A 167 -12.17 16.94 4.73
C GLN A 167 -13.24 15.83 4.78
N PRO A 168 -14.18 15.86 5.73
CA PRO A 168 -15.21 14.83 5.81
C PRO A 168 -16.09 14.84 4.56
N GLY A 169 -16.20 13.69 3.90
CA GLY A 169 -17.22 13.46 2.88
C GLY A 169 -18.61 13.68 3.46
N ALA A 170 -19.46 14.37 2.70
CA ALA A 170 -20.87 14.55 3.01
C ALA A 170 -21.54 13.18 3.21
N ALA A 171 -22.49 13.12 4.13
CA ALA A 171 -23.24 11.94 4.51
C ALA A 171 -23.95 11.31 3.30
N ASP A 172 -23.31 10.36 2.63
CA ASP A 172 -23.91 9.41 1.69
C ASP A 172 -23.03 8.15 1.62
N GLY A 173 -23.24 7.21 2.55
CA GLY A 173 -22.98 5.76 2.38
C GLY A 173 -21.58 5.25 2.03
N GLU A 174 -20.57 6.09 1.82
CA GLU A 174 -19.23 5.71 1.37
C GLU A 174 -18.27 5.66 2.57
N THR A 175 -17.57 4.54 2.77
CA THR A 175 -16.60 4.34 3.85
C THR A 175 -15.38 5.24 3.65
N ASP A 176 -15.44 6.46 4.17
CA ASP A 176 -14.38 7.46 4.14
C ASP A 176 -13.29 7.11 5.18
N LEU A 177 -12.17 6.56 4.72
CA LEU A 177 -11.02 6.22 5.58
C LEU A 177 -10.15 7.45 5.77
N SER A 178 -10.12 7.98 6.99
CA SER A 178 -9.43 9.23 7.32
C SER A 178 -8.09 9.07 8.02
N TRP A 179 -7.10 9.83 7.56
CA TRP A 179 -5.73 9.81 8.04
C TRP A 179 -5.27 11.19 8.52
N GLN A 180 -4.60 11.24 9.68
CA GLN A 180 -4.00 12.45 10.25
C GLN A 180 -2.52 12.21 10.55
N LEU A 181 -1.65 13.14 10.14
CA LEU A 181 -0.20 13.09 10.39
C LEU A 181 0.17 13.97 11.60
N HIS A 182 0.91 13.43 12.55
CA HIS A 182 1.50 14.18 13.68
C HIS A 182 3.02 14.26 13.52
N LEU A 183 3.60 15.46 13.64
CA LEU A 183 5.04 15.65 13.72
C LEU A 183 5.48 15.76 15.18
N ARG A 184 6.52 15.01 15.59
CA ARG A 184 7.22 15.20 16.87
C ARG A 184 8.58 15.86 16.64
N ARG A 185 8.86 16.89 17.43
CA ARG A 185 10.15 17.59 17.47
C ARG A 185 11.22 16.67 18.08
N HIS A 186 12.29 16.38 17.34
CA HIS A 186 13.50 15.81 17.93
C HIS A 186 14.27 16.95 18.61
N GLN A 187 14.23 17.02 19.95
CA GLN A 187 15.05 17.98 20.69
C GLN A 187 16.49 17.51 20.67
N HIS A 188 17.36 18.21 19.95
CA HIS A 188 18.81 18.08 20.11
C HIS A 188 19.22 19.02 21.24
N THR A 189 19.43 18.48 22.45
CA THR A 189 20.05 19.22 23.56
C THR A 189 21.54 19.36 23.28
N GLY A 190 21.95 20.49 22.70
CA GLY A 190 23.35 20.89 22.60
C GLY A 190 23.77 21.66 23.85
N HIS A 191 24.57 21.04 24.71
CA HIS A 191 25.30 21.72 25.77
C HIS A 191 26.40 22.61 25.14
N HIS A 192 26.31 23.92 25.37
CA HIS A 192 27.46 24.82 25.23
C HIS A 192 28.33 24.69 26.49
N HIS A 193 29.58 24.27 26.33
CA HIS A 193 30.64 24.51 27.31
C HIS A 193 31.53 25.64 26.79
N GLN A 194 31.71 26.67 27.63
CA GLN A 194 32.79 27.65 27.59
C GLN A 194 34.12 26.98 27.95
#